data_AF-A0A536SK78-F1
#
_entry.id   AF-A0A536SK78-F1
#
_cell.length_a   1.000
_cell.length_b   1.000
_cell.length_c   1.000
_cell.angle_alpha   90.00
_cell.angle_beta   90.00
_cell.angle_gamma   90.00
#
_symmetry.space_group_name_H-M   'P 1'
#
loop_
_entity.id
_entity.type
_entity.pdbx_description
1 polymer ?
#
loop_
_entity_poly.entity_id
_entity_poly.type
_entity_poly.pdbx_seq_one_letter_code
_entity_poly.pdbx_strand_id
1 'polypeptide(L)' 'MSEPIRAVRGMNDILPDEAERWETLEELLRGWLRGYGYRNVRTPVLEATALFRRAIGEATDIVEKEM' A
#
# COMPACT_ATOMS: atom_id res chain seq x y z
N MET A 1 26.05 20.76 -13.92
CA MET A 1 25.92 19.62 -12.98
C MET A 1 24.42 19.40 -12.81
N SER A 2 23.88 18.27 -13.29
CA SER A 2 22.47 17.94 -13.12
C SER A 2 22.17 17.61 -11.67
N GLU A 3 21.04 18.08 -11.16
CA GLU A 3 20.61 17.83 -9.78
C GLU A 3 20.28 16.33 -9.59
N PRO A 4 20.73 15.69 -8.50
CA PRO A 4 20.44 14.28 -8.27
C PRO A 4 18.95 14.08 -7.98
N ILE A 5 18.32 13.14 -8.68
CA ILE A 5 16.93 12.75 -8.46
C ILE A 5 16.83 12.11 -7.07
N ARG A 6 15.84 12.55 -6.29
CA ARG A 6 15.55 12.03 -4.95
C ARG A 6 14.20 11.31 -4.94
N ALA A 7 14.05 10.37 -4.03
CA ALA A 7 12.77 9.73 -3.76
C ALA A 7 11.72 10.78 -3.34
N VAL A 8 10.46 10.50 -3.68
CA VAL A 8 9.33 11.34 -3.27
C VAL A 8 9.20 11.27 -1.76
N ARG A 9 9.00 12.42 -1.10
CA ARG A 9 8.81 12.48 0.35
C ARG A 9 7.65 11.58 0.76
N GLY A 10 7.89 10.66 1.70
CA GLY A 10 6.89 9.69 2.17
C GLY A 10 6.85 8.38 1.39
N MET A 11 7.63 8.23 0.30
CA MET A 11 7.80 7.00 -0.45
C MET A 11 9.18 6.41 -0.17
N ASN A 12 9.27 5.56 0.86
CA ASN A 12 10.54 4.99 1.30
C ASN A 12 10.92 3.79 0.43
N ASP A 13 12.21 3.69 0.12
CA ASP A 13 12.77 2.45 -0.43
C ASP A 13 12.92 1.42 0.69
N ILE A 14 12.50 0.18 0.44
CA ILE A 14 12.76 -0.96 1.32
C ILE A 14 14.03 -1.65 0.82
N LEU A 15 15.11 -1.57 1.61
CA LEU A 15 16.41 -2.13 1.24
C LEU A 15 16.55 -3.61 1.65
N PRO A 16 17.55 -4.37 1.16
CA PRO A 16 17.64 -5.81 1.38
C PRO A 16 17.51 -6.27 2.84
N ASP A 17 18.16 -5.57 3.78
CA ASP A 17 18.11 -5.90 5.21
C ASP A 17 16.69 -5.77 5.81
N GLU A 18 15.87 -4.88 5.25
CA GLU A 18 14.47 -4.69 5.64
C GLU A 18 13.55 -5.61 4.86
N ALA A 19 13.83 -5.83 3.58
CA ALA A 19 13.04 -6.69 2.68
C ALA A 19 12.93 -8.11 3.22
N GLU A 20 14.02 -8.71 3.71
CA GLU A 20 14.00 -10.07 4.29
C GLU A 20 13.03 -10.19 5.48
N ARG A 21 12.95 -9.14 6.31
CA ARG A 21 12.02 -9.10 7.44
C ARG A 21 10.57 -9.00 6.97
N TRP A 22 10.31 -8.21 5.93
CA TRP A 22 8.99 -8.09 5.31
C TRP A 22 8.54 -9.42 4.69
N GLU A 23 9.41 -10.07 3.93
CA GLU A 23 9.12 -11.38 3.33
C GLU A 23 8.74 -12.42 4.38
N THR A 24 9.51 -12.51 5.47
CA THR A 24 9.25 -13.41 6.60
C THR A 24 7.87 -13.14 7.22
N LEU A 25 7.53 -11.87 7.46
CA LEU A 25 6.24 -11.48 8.02
C LEU A 25 5.09 -11.86 7.08
N GLU A 26 5.24 -11.56 5.79
CA GLU A 26 4.22 -11.83 4.79
C GLU A 26 3.95 -13.33 4.64
N GLU A 27 4.99 -14.17 4.64
CA GLU A 27 4.86 -15.63 4.58
C GLU A 27 4.07 -16.18 5.76
N LEU A 28 4.38 -15.73 6.97
CA LEU A 28 3.66 -16.11 8.19
C LEU A 28 2.18 -15.75 8.10
N LEU A 29 1.86 -14.50 7.71
CA LEU A 29 0.48 -14.03 7.58
C LEU A 29 -0.29 -14.78 6.50
N ARG A 30 0.32 -15.01 5.33
CA ARG A 30 -0.30 -15.79 4.24
C ARG A 30 -0.56 -17.23 4.69
N GLY A 31 0.36 -17.84 5.44
CA GLY A 31 0.19 -19.17 6.02
C GLY A 31 -0.98 -19.23 7.00
N TRP A 32 -1.02 -18.30 7.95
CA TRP A 32 -2.08 -18.20 8.94
C TRP A 32 -3.46 -18.03 8.30
N LEU A 33 -3.62 -17.08 7.37
CA LEU A 33 -4.89 -16.84 6.66
C LEU A 33 -5.37 -18.07 5.87
N ARG A 34 -4.45 -18.80 5.21
CA ARG A 34 -4.78 -20.05 4.53
C ARG A 34 -5.29 -21.12 5.49
N GLY A 35 -4.76 -21.18 6.71
CA GLY A 35 -5.23 -22.10 7.77
C GLY A 35 -6.72 -21.91 8.13
N TYR A 36 -7.26 -20.71 7.92
CA TYR A 36 -8.68 -20.39 8.14
C TYR A 36 -9.51 -20.39 6.84
N GLY A 37 -8.95 -20.85 5.71
CA GLY A 37 -9.67 -20.94 4.44
C GLY A 37 -9.82 -19.63 3.67
N TYR A 38 -9.17 -18.54 4.10
CA TYR A 38 -9.14 -17.30 3.35
C TYR A 38 -8.33 -17.46 2.06
N ARG A 39 -8.79 -16.80 0.99
CA ARG A 39 -8.13 -16.80 -0.33
C ARG A 39 -7.74 -15.38 -0.71
N ASN A 40 -6.60 -15.26 -1.39
CA ASN A 40 -6.10 -13.96 -1.83
C ASN A 40 -6.97 -13.40 -2.97
N VAL A 41 -7.31 -12.12 -2.87
CA VAL A 41 -7.89 -11.31 -3.94
C VAL A 41 -6.92 -10.16 -4.21
N ARG A 42 -6.76 -9.77 -5.48
CA ARG A 42 -5.92 -8.65 -5.89
C ARG A 42 -6.77 -7.66 -6.68
N THR A 43 -6.77 -6.41 -6.25
CA THR A 43 -7.48 -5.31 -6.91
C THR A 43 -6.48 -4.41 -7.64
N PRO A 44 -6.92 -3.60 -8.61
CA PRO A 44 -6.09 -2.57 -9.22
C PRO A 44 -5.52 -1.59 -8.19
N VAL A 45 -4.33 -1.04 -8.47
CA VAL A 45 -3.70 0.00 -7.63
C VAL A 45 -4.29 1.38 -7.91
N LEU A 46 -4.66 1.63 -9.18
CA LEU A 46 -5.32 2.86 -9.61
C LEU A 46 -6.82 2.62 -9.76
N GLU A 47 -7.62 3.50 -9.18
CA GLU A 47 -9.08 3.43 -9.18
C GLU A 47 -9.69 4.81 -9.46
N ALA A 48 -10.96 4.85 -9.87
CA ALA A 48 -11.67 6.10 -10.10
C ALA A 48 -11.92 6.86 -8.79
N THR A 49 -11.66 8.17 -8.75
CA THR A 49 -11.86 9.04 -7.57
C THR A 49 -13.26 8.90 -6.93
N ALA A 50 -14.29 8.68 -7.76
CA ALA A 50 -15.66 8.50 -7.31
C ALA A 50 -15.85 7.29 -6.36
N LEU A 51 -15.02 6.25 -6.50
CA LEU A 51 -15.05 5.08 -5.62
C LEU A 51 -14.75 5.49 -4.17
N PHE A 52 -13.74 6.34 -3.97
CA PHE A 52 -13.31 6.78 -2.65
C PHE A 52 -14.25 7.82 -2.05
N ARG A 53 -14.71 8.79 -2.85
CA ARG A 53 -15.68 9.80 -2.40
C ARG A 53 -16.95 9.18 -1.84
N ARG A 54 -17.47 8.13 -2.51
CA ARG A 54 -18.68 7.44 -2.07
C ARG A 54 -18.46 6.54 -0.85
N ALA A 55 -17.32 5.85 -0.77
CA ALA A 55 -17.07 4.85 0.27
C ALA A 55 -16.67 5.48 1.62
N ILE A 56 -15.87 6.56 1.57
CA ILE A 56 -15.25 7.16 2.77
C ILE A 56 -16.03 8.41 3.22
N GLY A 57 -16.71 9.09 2.29
CA GLY A 57 -17.42 10.35 2.54
C GLY A 57 -16.57 11.57 2.15
N GLU A 58 -17.22 12.60 1.60
CA GLU A 58 -16.56 13.78 1.02
C GLU A 58 -15.77 14.61 2.04
N ALA A 59 -16.20 14.62 3.31
CA ALA A 59 -15.61 15.45 4.36
C ALA A 59 -14.45 14.79 5.12
N THR A 60 -13.83 13.75 4.55
CA THR A 60 -12.67 13.11 5.19
C THR A 60 -11.38 13.77 4.70
N ASP A 61 -10.42 13.92 5.62
CA ASP A 61 -9.11 14.52 5.32
C ASP A 61 -8.41 13.86 4.12
N ILE A 62 -8.68 12.58 3.88
CA ILE A 62 -8.16 11.82 2.72
C ILE A 62 -8.67 12.41 1.39
N VAL A 63 -9.95 12.76 1.32
CA VAL A 63 -10.56 13.31 0.09
C VAL A 63 -10.21 14.79 -0.07
N GLU A 64 -10.08 15.54 1.02
CA GLU A 64 -9.78 16.99 0.95
C GLU A 64 -8.29 17.31 0.76
N LYS A 65 -7.38 16.48 1.28
CA LYS A 65 -5.93 16.78 1.31
C LYS A 65 -5.10 15.91 0.37
N GLU A 66 -5.52 14.67 0.13
CA GLU A 66 -4.71 13.67 -0.58
C GLU A 66 -5.26 13.33 -2.00
N MET A 67 -6.45 13.82 -2.37
CA MET A 67 -7.04 13.70 -3.73
C MET A 67 -7.23 15.07 -4.39
#